data_AF-A0AAD9R3W3-F1
#
_entry.id   AF-A0AAD9R3W3-F1
#
_cell.length_a   1.000
_cell.length_b   1.000
_cell.length_c   1.000
_cell.angle_alpha   90.00
_cell.angle_beta   90.00
_cell.angle_gamma   90.00
#
_symmetry.space_group_name_H-M   'P 1'
#
loop_
_entity.id
_entity.type
_entity.pdbx_description
1 polymer ?
#
loop_
_entity_poly.entity_id
_entity_poly.type
_entity_poly.pdbx_seq_one_letter_code
_entity_poly.pdbx_strand_id
1 'polypeptide(L)'
;MALSLYIVRTSFLYYLFTLLALKYFFCKHTAYDDYKKFPIPTPENDWKGFKRDWPDDGYGLGDYPNLPDISYQRRQHKGWWDWQDRRNFNEPIHEDEDGLNIWMMQEVECNDTYTPHQALMHMTVAFAIVGFIGFLSYLYDKTDRNPAIPKEYPFNNLYLERGGDPNKDPTQEKFTTSKILTSNVYGC
;
A
#
# COMPACT_ATOMS: atom_id res chain seq x y z
N MET A 1 40.46 -21.55 -14.66
CA MET A 1 40.09 -20.16 -15.06
C MET A 1 38.80 -20.07 -15.88
N ALA A 2 38.46 -21.05 -16.75
CA ALA A 2 37.24 -20.98 -17.59
C ALA A 2 35.89 -21.04 -16.82
N LEU A 3 35.81 -21.77 -15.71
CA LEU A 3 34.59 -21.91 -14.89
C LEU A 3 34.15 -20.61 -14.21
N SER A 4 35.10 -19.78 -13.77
CA SER A 4 34.81 -18.49 -13.11
C SER A 4 34.19 -17.47 -14.07
N LEU A 5 34.70 -17.41 -15.31
CA LEU A 5 34.16 -16.52 -16.35
C LEU A 5 32.75 -16.93 -16.80
N TYR A 6 32.43 -18.23 -16.79
CA TYR A 6 31.09 -18.71 -17.14
C TYR A 6 30.05 -18.32 -16.10
N ILE A 7 30.38 -18.45 -14.81
CA ILE A 7 29.49 -18.09 -13.68
C ILE A 7 29.20 -16.57 -13.65
N VAL A 8 30.22 -15.74 -13.90
CA VAL A 8 30.04 -14.28 -13.94
C VAL A 8 29.19 -13.88 -15.16
N ARG A 9 29.38 -14.53 -16.31
CA ARG A 9 28.63 -14.24 -17.54
C ARG A 9 27.18 -14.70 -17.47
N THR A 10 26.89 -15.85 -16.88
CA THR A 10 25.51 -16.31 -16.66
C THR A 10 24.80 -15.42 -15.65
N SER A 11 25.43 -15.07 -14.53
CA SER A 11 24.85 -14.17 -13.52
C SER A 11 24.53 -12.80 -14.10
N PHE A 12 25.42 -12.22 -14.92
CA PHE A 12 25.18 -10.92 -15.57
C PHE A 12 24.02 -10.97 -16.57
N LEU A 13 23.90 -12.07 -17.33
CA LEU A 13 22.78 -12.29 -18.24
C LEU A 13 21.45 -12.49 -17.49
N TYR A 14 21.45 -13.21 -16.36
CA TYR A 14 20.27 -13.34 -15.50
C TYR A 14 19.85 -12.00 -14.91
N TYR A 15 20.78 -11.18 -14.40
CA TYR A 15 20.49 -9.83 -13.90
C TYR A 15 19.92 -8.93 -15.00
N LEU A 16 20.54 -8.93 -16.19
CA LEU A 16 20.06 -8.15 -17.33
C LEU A 16 18.66 -8.61 -17.78
N PHE A 17 18.40 -9.93 -17.78
CA PHE A 17 17.10 -10.50 -18.13
C PHE A 17 16.04 -10.18 -17.07
N THR A 18 16.36 -10.20 -15.77
CA THR A 18 15.42 -9.79 -14.70
C THR A 18 15.13 -8.29 -14.74
N LEU A 19 16.12 -7.45 -15.07
CA LEU A 19 15.92 -6.00 -15.20
C LEU A 19 15.11 -5.65 -16.46
N LEU A 20 15.32 -6.37 -17.57
CA LEU A 20 14.45 -6.28 -18.74
C LEU A 20 13.03 -6.77 -18.40
N ALA A 21 12.89 -7.92 -17.73
CA ALA A 21 11.60 -8.48 -17.37
C ALA A 21 10.81 -7.55 -16.43
N LEU A 22 11.46 -6.90 -15.46
CA LEU A 22 10.82 -5.86 -14.64
C LEU A 22 10.34 -4.68 -15.49
N LYS A 23 11.10 -4.29 -16.52
CA LYS A 23 10.72 -3.20 -17.44
C LYS A 23 9.54 -3.56 -18.35
N TYR A 24 9.42 -4.84 -18.74
CA TYR A 24 8.33 -5.34 -19.61
C TYR A 24 7.09 -5.84 -18.84
N PHE A 25 7.24 -6.30 -17.59
CA PHE A 25 6.10 -6.75 -16.77
C PHE A 25 5.21 -5.59 -16.34
N PHE A 26 5.75 -4.37 -16.27
CA PHE A 26 4.99 -3.14 -16.04
C PHE A 26 4.53 -2.46 -17.34
N CYS A 27 4.30 -3.24 -18.39
CA CYS A 27 3.65 -2.78 -19.60
C CYS A 27 2.20 -2.38 -19.28
N LYS A 28 1.98 -1.04 -19.21
CA LYS A 28 0.71 -0.31 -19.41
C LYS A 28 -0.57 -1.15 -19.23
N HIS A 29 -1.07 -1.21 -18.00
CA HIS A 29 -2.52 -1.08 -17.85
C HIS A 29 -2.84 0.40 -18.00
N THR A 30 -3.60 0.74 -19.06
CA THR A 30 -4.23 2.04 -19.17
C THR A 30 -5.29 2.11 -18.07
N ALA A 31 -5.02 2.90 -17.02
CA ALA A 31 -6.11 3.39 -16.19
C ALA A 31 -7.12 4.14 -17.08
N TYR A 32 -8.36 4.25 -16.63
CA TYR A 32 -9.43 4.93 -17.33
C TYR A 32 -9.05 6.41 -17.56
N ASP A 33 -8.44 6.68 -18.71
CA ASP A 33 -7.80 7.96 -19.07
C ASP A 33 -8.80 8.89 -19.78
N ASP A 34 -10.07 8.84 -19.41
CA ASP A 34 -11.12 9.63 -20.08
C ASP A 34 -10.88 11.13 -19.96
N TYR A 35 -10.28 11.57 -18.85
CA TYR A 35 -9.84 12.95 -18.68
C TYR A 35 -8.77 13.39 -19.70
N LYS A 36 -7.98 12.46 -20.26
CA LYS A 36 -7.01 12.75 -21.33
C LYS A 36 -7.68 12.75 -22.71
N LYS A 37 -8.70 11.90 -22.88
CA LYS A 37 -9.45 11.76 -24.14
C LYS A 37 -10.41 12.93 -24.36
N PHE A 38 -10.96 13.46 -23.27
CA PHE A 38 -11.88 14.59 -23.23
C PHE A 38 -11.27 15.70 -22.39
N PRO A 39 -10.33 16.50 -22.95
CA PRO A 39 -9.82 17.67 -22.23
C PRO A 39 -11.00 18.59 -21.93
N ILE A 40 -11.25 18.83 -20.64
CA ILE A 40 -12.47 19.50 -20.21
C ILE A 40 -12.50 20.91 -20.83
N PRO A 41 -13.47 21.23 -21.70
CA PRO A 41 -13.63 22.58 -22.23
C PRO A 41 -14.06 23.53 -21.10
N THR A 42 -14.25 24.82 -21.44
CA THR A 42 -14.79 25.85 -20.54
C THR A 42 -16.01 25.36 -19.74
N PRO A 43 -16.27 25.94 -18.55
CA PRO A 43 -17.21 25.44 -17.53
C PRO A 43 -18.65 25.13 -17.97
N GLU A 44 -19.04 25.40 -19.21
CA GLU A 44 -20.41 25.26 -19.71
C GLU A 44 -20.63 24.05 -20.64
N ASN A 45 -19.57 23.41 -21.16
CA ASN A 45 -19.65 22.46 -22.29
C ASN A 45 -19.09 21.07 -22.02
N ASP A 46 -18.85 20.70 -20.76
CA ASP A 46 -18.24 19.41 -20.40
C ASP A 46 -19.19 18.22 -20.59
N TRP A 47 -20.47 18.36 -20.27
CA TRP A 47 -21.51 17.34 -20.51
C TRP A 47 -22.25 17.50 -21.84
N LYS A 48 -22.21 18.71 -22.44
CA LYS A 48 -22.98 19.03 -23.64
C LYS A 48 -22.36 18.37 -24.88
N GLY A 49 -23.03 17.36 -25.42
CA GLY A 49 -22.64 16.68 -26.66
C GLY A 49 -21.97 15.33 -26.47
N PHE A 50 -21.69 14.92 -25.22
CA PHE A 50 -21.32 13.55 -24.92
C PHE A 50 -22.55 12.65 -25.01
N LYS A 51 -22.46 11.59 -25.83
CA LYS A 51 -23.48 10.55 -25.94
C LYS A 51 -22.80 9.21 -25.90
N ARG A 52 -22.99 8.51 -24.78
CA ARG A 52 -22.61 7.12 -24.56
C ARG A 52 -23.86 6.41 -24.05
N ASP A 53 -24.11 5.21 -24.55
CA ASP A 53 -25.20 4.37 -24.05
C ASP A 53 -24.64 3.41 -22.99
N TRP A 54 -25.43 3.06 -21.99
CA TRP A 54 -25.05 2.03 -21.02
C TRP A 54 -25.04 0.64 -21.69
N PRO A 55 -24.08 -0.24 -21.34
CA PRO A 55 -24.17 -1.64 -21.73
C PRO A 55 -25.39 -2.28 -21.07
N ASP A 56 -26.07 -3.18 -21.80
CA ASP A 56 -27.18 -3.98 -21.25
C ASP A 56 -26.62 -5.21 -20.52
N ASP A 57 -26.02 -4.96 -19.34
CA ASP A 57 -25.38 -5.97 -18.49
C ASP A 57 -26.22 -6.32 -17.24
N GLY A 58 -27.42 -5.76 -17.13
CA GLY A 58 -28.38 -6.06 -16.06
C GLY A 58 -28.19 -5.25 -14.77
N TYR A 59 -27.28 -4.25 -14.73
CA TYR A 59 -27.16 -3.36 -13.56
C TYR A 59 -28.31 -2.36 -13.42
N GLY A 60 -29.23 -2.28 -14.39
CA GLY A 60 -30.49 -1.55 -14.26
C GLY A 60 -30.35 -0.02 -14.31
N LEU A 61 -29.28 0.51 -14.92
CA LEU A 61 -29.06 1.96 -15.11
C LEU A 61 -30.06 2.59 -16.08
N GLY A 62 -30.68 1.78 -16.94
CA GLY A 62 -31.76 2.20 -17.85
C GLY A 62 -31.32 3.32 -18.79
N ASP A 63 -32.16 4.35 -18.91
CA ASP A 63 -31.94 5.50 -19.79
C ASP A 63 -31.21 6.67 -19.11
N TYR A 64 -30.59 6.45 -17.94
CA TYR A 64 -29.80 7.49 -17.29
C TYR A 64 -28.64 7.93 -18.19
N PRO A 65 -28.33 9.23 -18.33
CA PRO A 65 -27.24 9.66 -19.20
C PRO A 65 -25.93 9.05 -18.71
N ASN A 66 -25.19 8.42 -19.62
CA ASN A 66 -23.86 7.93 -19.32
C ASN A 66 -22.87 9.08 -19.54
N LEU A 67 -22.40 9.71 -18.47
CA LEU A 67 -21.42 10.80 -18.49
C LEU A 67 -19.99 10.26 -18.51
N PRO A 68 -18.97 11.07 -18.83
CA PRO A 68 -17.58 10.63 -18.71
C PRO A 68 -17.12 10.63 -17.24
N ASP A 69 -16.46 9.56 -16.82
CA ASP A 69 -15.98 9.37 -15.45
C ASP A 69 -14.74 10.26 -15.19
N ILE A 70 -15.01 11.54 -14.90
CA ILE A 70 -14.00 12.58 -14.67
C ILE A 70 -14.35 13.30 -13.38
N SER A 71 -13.42 13.37 -12.42
CA SER A 71 -13.66 14.07 -11.17
C SER A 71 -13.89 15.56 -11.39
N TYR A 72 -14.81 16.12 -10.61
CA TYR A 72 -15.06 17.56 -10.56
C TYR A 72 -13.83 18.36 -10.12
N GLN A 73 -12.81 17.73 -9.51
CA GLN A 73 -11.54 18.36 -9.20
C GLN A 73 -10.76 18.83 -10.42
N ARG A 74 -10.92 18.16 -11.58
CA ARG A 74 -10.26 18.51 -12.85
C ARG A 74 -10.91 19.71 -13.53
N ARG A 75 -12.18 20.00 -13.20
CA ARG A 75 -12.90 21.15 -13.74
C ARG A 75 -12.22 22.46 -13.34
N GLN A 76 -12.42 23.51 -14.15
CA GLN A 76 -11.90 24.84 -13.85
C GLN A 76 -12.32 25.28 -12.44
N HIS A 77 -11.44 25.93 -11.70
CA HIS A 77 -11.70 26.41 -10.34
C HIS A 77 -12.76 27.52 -10.19
N LYS A 78 -13.19 28.19 -11.27
CA LYS A 78 -14.12 29.33 -11.24
C LYS A 78 -15.13 29.25 -12.39
N GLY A 79 -16.26 29.92 -12.23
CA GLY A 79 -17.28 30.05 -13.29
C GLY A 79 -18.48 29.12 -13.16
N TRP A 80 -18.75 28.61 -11.95
CA TRP A 80 -19.87 27.71 -11.65
C TRP A 80 -21.00 28.43 -10.93
N TRP A 81 -22.21 27.90 -11.06
CA TRP A 81 -23.35 28.30 -10.23
C TRP A 81 -23.14 27.88 -8.77
N ASP A 82 -22.74 26.62 -8.56
CA ASP A 82 -22.24 26.13 -7.29
C ASP A 82 -20.71 26.14 -7.30
N TRP A 83 -20.12 27.10 -6.57
CA TRP A 83 -18.66 27.24 -6.47
C TRP A 83 -18.00 26.13 -5.66
N GLN A 84 -18.73 25.48 -4.75
CA GLN A 84 -18.14 24.49 -3.86
C GLN A 84 -17.98 23.17 -4.60
N ASP A 85 -19.05 22.70 -5.27
CA ASP A 85 -19.06 21.44 -6.01
C ASP A 85 -18.59 21.57 -7.46
N ARG A 86 -18.35 22.80 -7.94
CA ARG A 86 -17.99 23.11 -9.34
C ARG A 86 -19.02 22.58 -10.33
N ARG A 87 -20.29 22.93 -10.09
CA ARG A 87 -21.46 22.47 -10.83
C ARG A 87 -22.36 23.62 -11.28
N ASN A 88 -22.95 23.50 -12.46
CA ASN A 88 -23.98 24.41 -12.95
C ASN A 88 -25.40 23.93 -12.61
N PHE A 89 -26.34 24.86 -12.61
CA PHE A 89 -27.75 24.53 -12.43
C PHE A 89 -28.26 23.72 -13.63
N ASN A 90 -29.04 22.66 -13.37
CA ASN A 90 -29.64 21.77 -14.38
C ASN A 90 -28.63 21.01 -15.27
N GLU A 91 -27.40 20.80 -14.80
CA GLU A 91 -26.50 19.81 -15.41
C GLU A 91 -26.90 18.40 -14.94
N PRO A 92 -26.80 17.38 -15.82
CA PRO A 92 -27.01 16.00 -15.43
C PRO A 92 -25.89 15.56 -14.47
N ILE A 93 -26.26 14.83 -13.42
CA ILE A 93 -25.35 14.34 -12.39
C ILE A 93 -24.75 13.01 -12.88
N HIS A 94 -23.49 12.73 -12.56
CA HIS A 94 -22.89 11.43 -12.87
C HIS A 94 -23.53 10.35 -11.97
N GLU A 95 -23.71 9.12 -12.45
CA GLU A 95 -24.26 8.05 -11.61
C GLU A 95 -23.36 7.77 -10.39
N ASP A 96 -22.04 7.72 -10.61
CA ASP A 96 -21.01 7.64 -9.56
C ASP A 96 -20.55 9.01 -9.01
N GLU A 97 -21.46 10.00 -8.91
CA GLU A 97 -21.10 11.34 -8.40
C GLU A 97 -20.52 11.31 -6.98
N ASP A 98 -20.94 10.37 -6.14
CA ASP A 98 -20.38 10.22 -4.79
C ASP A 98 -18.85 9.93 -4.85
N GLY A 99 -18.38 9.18 -5.85
CA GLY A 99 -16.96 8.91 -6.03
C GLY A 99 -16.20 10.03 -6.76
N LEU A 100 -16.85 10.70 -7.70
CA LEU A 100 -16.25 11.70 -8.60
C LEU A 100 -16.38 13.15 -8.10
N ASN A 101 -17.13 13.37 -7.02
CA ASN A 101 -17.26 14.70 -6.42
C ASN A 101 -15.93 15.24 -5.88
N ILE A 102 -15.96 16.50 -5.45
CA ILE A 102 -14.78 17.17 -4.90
C ILE A 102 -14.41 16.71 -3.49
N TRP A 103 -15.32 16.04 -2.78
CA TRP A 103 -15.24 15.76 -1.34
C TRP A 103 -14.64 14.42 -0.97
N MET A 104 -14.72 13.44 -1.87
CA MET A 104 -14.42 12.06 -1.55
C MET A 104 -12.98 11.70 -1.90
N MET A 105 -12.71 11.35 -3.15
CA MET A 105 -11.37 10.89 -3.54
C MET A 105 -10.63 11.97 -4.32
N GLN A 106 -9.37 12.23 -3.94
CA GLN A 106 -8.51 13.12 -4.69
C GLN A 106 -8.04 12.42 -5.98
N GLU A 107 -8.56 12.83 -7.13
CA GLU A 107 -8.13 12.26 -8.43
C GLU A 107 -6.91 13.01 -8.99
N VAL A 108 -6.84 14.33 -8.80
CA VAL A 108 -5.74 15.15 -9.30
C VAL A 108 -4.60 15.14 -8.29
N GLU A 109 -3.78 14.10 -8.35
CA GLU A 109 -2.57 13.99 -7.55
C GLU A 109 -1.38 14.63 -8.27
N CYS A 110 -0.69 15.57 -7.61
CA CYS A 110 0.53 16.21 -8.10
C CYS A 110 0.48 16.65 -9.58
N ASN A 111 -0.65 17.19 -10.06
CA ASN A 111 -0.84 17.62 -11.45
C ASN A 111 -0.50 16.54 -12.50
N ASP A 112 -0.90 15.28 -12.24
CA ASP A 112 -0.62 14.12 -13.11
C ASP A 112 0.88 13.90 -13.39
N THR A 113 1.77 14.41 -12.53
CA THR A 113 3.23 14.28 -12.70
C THR A 113 3.69 12.84 -12.59
N TYR A 114 3.02 12.05 -11.74
CA TYR A 114 3.34 10.64 -11.50
C TYR A 114 2.19 9.76 -11.95
N THR A 115 2.50 8.69 -12.65
CA THR A 115 1.52 7.63 -12.96
C THR A 115 1.23 6.80 -11.69
N PRO A 116 0.03 6.19 -11.57
CA PRO A 116 -0.31 5.35 -10.41
C PRO A 116 0.72 4.25 -10.13
N HIS A 117 1.29 3.68 -11.20
CA HIS A 117 2.35 2.69 -11.07
C HIS A 117 3.64 3.28 -10.47
N GLN A 118 4.06 4.48 -10.90
CA GLN A 118 5.21 5.16 -10.30
C GLN A 118 4.95 5.47 -8.82
N ALA A 119 3.74 5.93 -8.46
CA ALA A 119 3.37 6.17 -7.07
C ALA A 119 3.46 4.88 -6.21
N LEU A 120 2.92 3.76 -6.71
CA LEU A 120 3.04 2.46 -6.05
C LEU A 120 4.50 2.00 -5.92
N MET A 121 5.35 2.28 -6.91
CA MET A 121 6.78 1.97 -6.82
C MET A 121 7.46 2.79 -5.72
N HIS A 122 7.16 4.09 -5.60
CA HIS A 122 7.69 4.90 -4.51
C HIS A 122 7.22 4.42 -3.14
N MET A 123 5.96 4.03 -3.02
CA MET A 123 5.39 3.49 -1.78
C MET A 123 6.01 2.14 -1.39
N THR A 124 6.19 1.22 -2.35
CA THR A 124 6.83 -0.08 -2.08
C THR A 124 8.30 0.07 -1.68
N VAL A 125 9.04 1.00 -2.30
CA VAL A 125 10.41 1.33 -1.88
C VAL A 125 10.43 1.89 -0.46
N ALA A 126 9.51 2.79 -0.10
CA ALA A 126 9.42 3.31 1.25
C ALA A 126 9.16 2.21 2.29
N PHE A 127 8.21 1.31 2.02
CA PHE A 127 7.94 0.16 2.89
C PHE A 127 9.11 -0.83 2.96
N ALA A 128 9.82 -1.04 1.84
CA ALA A 128 11.01 -1.89 1.84
C ALA A 128 12.12 -1.31 2.71
N ILE A 129 12.32 0.02 2.70
CA ILE A 129 13.29 0.69 3.56
C ILE A 129 12.90 0.52 5.04
N VAL A 130 11.63 0.75 5.38
CA VAL A 130 11.14 0.56 6.77
C VAL A 130 11.30 -0.89 7.20
N GLY A 131 10.93 -1.85 6.35
CA GLY A 131 11.10 -3.27 6.60
C GLY A 131 12.57 -3.67 6.76
N PHE A 132 13.46 -3.10 5.95
CA PHE A 132 14.90 -3.34 6.05
C PHE A 132 15.48 -2.79 7.36
N ILE A 133 15.09 -1.58 7.76
CA ILE A 133 15.50 -1.01 9.06
C ILE A 133 14.99 -1.89 10.20
N GLY A 134 13.73 -2.30 10.17
CA GLY A 134 13.17 -3.21 11.18
C GLY A 134 13.89 -4.56 11.24
N PHE A 135 14.26 -5.11 10.09
CA PHE A 135 15.06 -6.33 10.01
C PHE A 135 16.47 -6.16 10.57
N LEU A 136 17.14 -5.04 10.27
CA LEU A 136 18.43 -4.72 10.87
C LEU A 136 18.31 -4.59 12.39
N SER A 137 17.31 -3.84 12.89
CA SER A 137 17.05 -3.73 14.33
C SER A 137 16.89 -5.09 14.98
N TYR A 138 16.14 -6.01 14.36
CA TYR A 138 16.02 -7.40 14.85
C TYR A 138 17.37 -8.15 14.91
N LEU A 139 18.22 -8.00 13.89
CA LEU A 139 19.56 -8.61 13.90
C LEU A 139 20.48 -8.00 14.96
N TYR A 140 20.31 -6.70 15.27
CA TYR A 140 21.12 -6.01 16.28
C TYR A 140 20.61 -6.26 17.72
N ASP A 141 19.30 -6.46 17.91
CA ASP A 141 18.67 -6.67 19.22
C ASP A 141 18.60 -8.16 19.61
N LYS A 142 19.71 -8.89 19.44
CA LYS A 142 19.81 -10.26 19.95
C LYS A 142 19.95 -10.24 21.47
N THR A 143 19.08 -10.97 22.15
CA THR A 143 19.07 -11.11 23.63
C THR A 143 20.41 -11.53 24.21
N ASP A 144 21.19 -12.31 23.46
CA ASP A 144 22.51 -12.82 23.85
C ASP A 144 23.56 -11.71 24.03
N ARG A 145 23.31 -10.49 23.51
CA ARG A 145 24.20 -9.34 23.70
C ARG A 145 23.99 -8.64 25.04
N ASN A 146 22.89 -8.89 25.72
CA ASN A 146 22.69 -8.37 27.07
C ASN A 146 23.54 -9.20 28.04
N PRO A 147 24.60 -8.63 28.65
CA PRO A 147 25.43 -9.37 29.59
C PRO A 147 24.73 -9.61 30.94
N ALA A 148 23.59 -8.98 31.19
CA ALA A 148 22.85 -9.14 32.44
C ALA A 148 22.07 -10.45 32.44
N ILE A 149 22.18 -11.18 33.56
CA ILE A 149 21.33 -12.31 33.87
C ILE A 149 19.88 -11.79 33.95
N PRO A 150 18.90 -12.49 33.37
CA PRO A 150 17.49 -12.14 33.54
C PRO A 150 17.12 -12.06 35.03
N LYS A 151 16.27 -11.11 35.38
CA LYS A 151 15.92 -10.83 36.77
C LYS A 151 15.19 -12.02 37.40
N GLU A 152 15.78 -12.57 38.46
CA GLU A 152 15.18 -13.63 39.27
C GLU A 152 14.32 -13.03 40.39
N TYR A 153 13.25 -13.75 40.73
CA TYR A 153 12.24 -13.34 41.68
C TYR A 153 11.97 -14.48 42.68
N PRO A 154 11.82 -14.20 43.98
CA PRO A 154 11.51 -15.20 44.99
C PRO A 154 10.10 -15.81 44.80
N PHE A 155 9.75 -16.84 45.57
CA PHE A 155 8.40 -17.45 45.58
C PHE A 155 7.93 -17.96 44.20
N ASN A 156 8.78 -18.73 43.51
CA ASN A 156 8.49 -19.27 42.17
C ASN A 156 8.06 -18.17 41.19
N ASN A 157 8.86 -17.11 41.06
CA ASN A 157 8.59 -15.95 40.20
C ASN A 157 7.29 -15.21 40.57
N LEU A 158 7.03 -15.04 41.87
CA LEU A 158 5.84 -14.35 42.40
C LEU A 158 4.54 -14.96 41.84
N TYR A 159 4.43 -16.29 41.84
CA TYR A 159 3.30 -17.00 41.21
C TYR A 159 1.94 -16.54 41.76
N LEU A 160 1.80 -16.47 43.07
CA LEU A 160 0.56 -16.05 43.74
C LEU A 160 0.27 -14.57 43.49
N GLU A 161 1.29 -13.73 43.51
CA GLU A 161 1.17 -12.28 43.34
C GLU A 161 0.92 -11.88 41.88
N ARG A 162 1.27 -12.74 40.91
CA ARG A 162 0.93 -12.59 39.48
C ARG A 162 -0.43 -13.17 39.11
N GLY A 163 -1.22 -13.62 40.08
CA GLY A 163 -2.57 -14.15 39.86
C GLY A 163 -2.62 -15.64 39.52
N GLY A 164 -1.59 -16.40 39.90
CA GLY A 164 -1.61 -17.86 39.86
C GLY A 164 -2.68 -18.45 40.79
N ASP A 165 -3.16 -19.65 40.46
CA ASP A 165 -4.21 -20.33 41.24
C ASP A 165 -3.62 -20.86 42.56
N PRO A 166 -4.15 -20.45 43.73
CA PRO A 166 -3.67 -20.92 45.03
C PRO A 166 -3.76 -22.44 45.22
N ASN A 167 -4.64 -23.11 44.47
CA ASN A 167 -4.89 -24.54 44.62
C ASN A 167 -3.96 -25.41 43.75
N LYS A 168 -3.13 -24.79 42.90
CA LYS A 168 -2.21 -25.48 42.00
C LYS A 168 -0.77 -25.27 42.44
N ASP A 169 0.00 -26.35 42.55
CA ASP A 169 1.43 -26.25 42.89
C ASP A 169 2.23 -25.75 41.67
N PRO A 170 2.95 -24.61 41.77
CA PRO A 170 3.73 -24.04 40.68
C PRO A 170 4.96 -24.86 40.27
N THR A 171 5.39 -25.86 41.04
CA THR A 171 6.59 -26.68 40.71
C THR A 171 6.48 -27.50 39.43
N GLN A 172 5.26 -27.74 38.91
CA GLN A 172 5.01 -28.44 37.65
C GLN A 172 5.25 -27.57 36.41
N GLU A 173 5.23 -26.24 36.56
CA GLU A 173 5.46 -25.30 35.47
C GLU A 173 6.91 -24.82 35.56
N LYS A 174 7.76 -25.32 34.66
CA LYS A 174 9.15 -24.85 34.54
C LYS A 174 9.13 -23.39 34.07
N PHE A 175 9.09 -22.45 35.00
CA PHE A 175 9.43 -21.05 34.76
C PHE A 175 10.91 -21.02 34.38
N THR A 176 11.17 -21.25 33.10
CA THR A 176 12.49 -21.54 32.59
C THR A 176 13.29 -20.25 32.58
N THR A 177 14.21 -20.08 33.52
CA THR A 177 15.21 -19.01 33.41
C THR A 177 16.51 -19.38 34.13
N SER A 178 17.15 -20.47 33.72
CA SER A 178 18.57 -20.71 34.06
C SER A 178 19.24 -21.69 33.11
N LYS A 179 18.50 -22.65 32.53
CA LYS A 179 19.10 -23.68 31.67
C LYS A 179 19.47 -23.25 30.25
N ILE A 180 18.88 -22.17 29.73
CA ILE A 180 19.13 -21.74 28.33
C ILE A 180 20.50 -21.04 28.20
N LEU A 181 20.96 -20.33 29.23
CA LEU A 181 22.26 -19.67 29.21
C LEU A 181 23.41 -20.64 29.46
N THR A 182 23.22 -21.71 30.23
CA THR A 182 24.29 -22.70 30.47
C THR A 182 24.56 -23.61 29.26
N SER A 183 23.57 -23.87 28.39
CA SER A 183 23.77 -24.75 27.22
C SER A 183 24.41 -24.05 26.03
N ASN A 184 24.22 -22.73 25.89
CA ASN A 184 24.80 -21.95 24.78
C ASN A 184 26.14 -21.31 25.13
N VAL A 185 26.52 -21.23 26.41
CA VAL A 185 27.82 -20.68 26.86
C VAL A 185 28.86 -21.77 27.11
N TYR A 186 28.44 -23.03 27.35
CA TYR A 186 29.32 -24.19 27.54
C TYR A 186 29.06 -25.34 26.56
N GLY A 187 28.39 -25.06 25.44
CA GLY A 187 28.40 -25.92 24.26
C GLY A 187 29.49 -25.41 23.31
N CYS A 188 30.32 -26.34 22.83
CA CYS A 188 31.37 -26.15 21.84
C CYS A 188 31.05 -25.14 20.74
#